data_AF-A0A4R2BX13-F1
#
_entry.id   AF-A0A4R2BX13-F1
#
_cell.length_a   1.000
_cell.length_b   1.000
_cell.length_c   1.000
_cell.angle_alpha   90.00
_cell.angle_beta   90.00
_cell.angle_gamma   90.00
#
_symmetry.space_group_name_H-M   'P 1'
#
loop_
_entity.id
_entity.type
_entity.pdbx_description
1 polymer ?
#
loop_
_entity_poly.entity_id
_entity_poly.type
_entity_poly.pdbx_seq_one_letter_code
_entity_poly.pdbx_strand_id
1 'polypeptide(L)'
;MHTSSTPRTPAADAGRAGVDPETLRAETRAEYAEVATNPDGALHFHTGRPLATKLGYAASILTSPPDSAIASFAGVDSPLKAGHIR
;
A
#
# COMPACT_ATOMS: atom_id res chain seq x y z
N MET A 1 14.23 -7.71 46.97
CA MET A 1 13.96 -7.28 45.58
C MET A 1 15.27 -7.30 44.82
N HIS A 2 15.64 -8.44 44.22
CA HIS A 2 16.88 -8.58 43.45
C HIS A 2 16.52 -8.60 41.96
N THR A 3 16.98 -7.59 41.22
CA THR A 3 16.93 -7.55 39.76
C THR A 3 18.16 -8.30 39.22
N SER A 4 17.94 -9.40 38.51
CA SER A 4 18.98 -10.04 37.70
C SER A 4 18.65 -9.77 36.23
N SER A 5 19.38 -8.83 35.64
CA SER A 5 19.37 -8.58 34.20
C SER A 5 20.40 -9.50 33.56
N THR A 6 19.95 -10.46 32.76
CA THR A 6 20.81 -11.30 31.93
C THR A 6 21.44 -10.44 30.82
N PRO A 7 22.75 -10.50 30.58
CA PRO A 7 23.36 -9.81 29.46
C PRO A 7 22.98 -10.54 28.16
N ARG A 8 22.30 -9.84 27.24
CA ARG A 8 22.08 -10.34 25.87
C ARG A 8 23.32 -10.02 25.05
N THR A 9 24.18 -11.01 24.84
CA THR A 9 25.31 -10.92 23.89
C THR A 9 24.78 -10.56 22.50
N PRO A 10 25.35 -9.56 21.80
CA PRO A 10 25.08 -9.32 20.40
C PRO A 10 26.19 -9.96 19.55
N ALA A 11 25.84 -10.95 18.74
CA ALA A 11 26.64 -11.43 17.59
C ALA A 11 25.83 -12.49 16.84
N ALA A 12 25.84 -12.63 15.52
CA ALA A 12 26.31 -11.82 14.42
C ALA A 12 25.76 -12.56 13.19
N ASP A 13 24.83 -11.95 12.46
CA ASP A 13 24.60 -12.21 11.02
C ASP A 13 23.86 -11.00 10.43
N ALA A 14 24.60 -9.92 10.23
CA ALA A 14 24.15 -8.78 9.45
C ALA A 14 24.35 -9.11 7.97
N GLY A 15 23.54 -10.03 7.45
CA GLY A 15 23.68 -10.60 6.12
C GLY A 15 22.43 -11.37 5.68
N ARG A 16 21.33 -10.66 5.43
CA ARG A 16 20.01 -11.17 4.99
C ARG A 16 19.17 -11.85 6.09
N ALA A 17 18.86 -11.11 7.14
CA ALA A 17 17.64 -11.37 7.90
C ALA A 17 16.45 -11.26 6.93
N GLY A 18 15.82 -12.40 6.59
CA GLY A 18 14.65 -12.41 5.73
C GLY A 18 13.52 -11.60 6.36
N VAL A 19 12.88 -10.74 5.57
CA VAL A 19 11.61 -10.13 5.96
C VAL A 19 10.57 -11.25 6.05
N ASP A 20 9.82 -11.33 7.16
CA ASP A 20 8.70 -12.26 7.26
C ASP A 20 7.61 -11.87 6.23
N PRO A 21 7.29 -12.74 5.26
CA PRO A 21 6.34 -12.40 4.21
C PRO A 21 4.93 -12.10 4.72
N GLU A 22 4.48 -12.75 5.80
CA GLU A 22 3.15 -12.51 6.35
C GLU A 22 3.06 -11.13 7.01
N THR A 23 4.07 -10.76 7.81
CA THR A 23 4.19 -9.42 8.37
C THR A 23 4.21 -8.36 7.25
N LEU A 24 5.02 -8.56 6.20
CA LEU A 24 5.08 -7.61 5.09
C LEU A 24 3.73 -7.43 4.37
N ARG A 25 3.00 -8.54 4.15
CA ARG A 25 1.66 -8.49 3.55
C ARG A 25 0.67 -7.74 4.44
N ALA A 26 0.74 -7.96 5.75
CA ALA A 26 -0.12 -7.28 6.72
C ALA A 26 0.12 -5.76 6.72
N GLU A 27 1.38 -5.34 6.80
CA GLU A 27 1.76 -3.92 6.74
C GLU A 27 1.34 -3.28 5.41
N THR A 28 1.62 -3.96 4.28
CA THR A 28 1.19 -3.47 2.96
C THR A 28 -0.33 -3.29 2.90
N ARG A 29 -1.09 -4.25 3.40
CA ARG A 29 -2.56 -4.16 3.44
C ARG A 29 -3.02 -3.00 4.32
N ALA A 30 -2.36 -2.74 5.45
CA ALA A 30 -2.71 -1.64 6.33
C ALA A 30 -2.52 -0.28 5.64
N GLU A 31 -1.40 -0.07 4.95
CA GLU A 31 -1.14 1.14 4.17
C GLU A 31 -2.19 1.37 3.08
N TYR A 32 -2.51 0.35 2.28
CA TYR A 32 -3.55 0.46 1.25
C TYR A 32 -4.96 0.66 1.82
N ALA A 33 -5.24 0.11 3.02
CA ALA A 33 -6.51 0.34 3.70
C ALA A 33 -6.64 1.81 4.12
N GLU A 34 -5.59 2.42 4.66
CA GLU A 34 -5.57 3.84 5.03
C GLU A 34 -5.84 4.73 3.81
N VAL A 35 -5.17 4.47 2.68
CA VAL A 35 -5.43 5.21 1.42
C VAL A 35 -6.89 5.07 0.98
N ALA A 36 -7.46 3.87 1.10
CA ALA A 36 -8.82 3.58 0.66
C ALA A 36 -9.87 4.25 1.56
N THR A 37 -9.62 4.37 2.87
CA THR A 37 -10.56 4.96 3.83
C THR A 37 -10.33 6.45 4.08
N ASN A 38 -9.11 6.94 3.83
CA ASN A 38 -8.67 8.30 4.08
C ASN A 38 -7.82 8.80 2.89
N PRO A 39 -8.44 9.07 1.72
CA PRO A 39 -7.73 9.43 0.50
C PRO A 39 -6.99 10.79 0.58
N ASP A 40 -7.36 11.64 1.54
CA ASP A 40 -6.71 12.91 1.85
C ASP A 40 -5.73 12.81 3.03
N GLY A 41 -5.38 11.58 3.44
CA GLY A 41 -4.50 11.29 4.55
C GLY A 41 -3.03 11.64 4.29
N ALA A 42 -2.16 11.24 5.22
CA ALA A 42 -0.73 11.54 5.14
C ALA A 42 0.01 10.79 4.02
N LEU A 43 -0.58 9.71 3.52
CA LEU A 43 -0.01 8.91 2.44
C LEU A 43 -0.23 9.58 1.10
N HIS A 44 0.85 9.90 0.39
CA HIS A 44 0.78 10.61 -0.87
C HIS A 44 0.45 9.65 -2.02
N PHE A 45 -0.84 9.46 -2.29
CA PHE A 45 -1.35 8.78 -3.47
C PHE A 45 -2.08 9.76 -4.37
N HIS A 46 -1.92 9.61 -5.68
CA HIS A 46 -2.88 10.23 -6.60
C HIS A 46 -4.15 9.40 -6.51
N THR A 47 -5.26 10.05 -6.16
CA THR A 47 -6.55 9.39 -5.97
C THR A 47 -7.65 10.16 -6.70
N GLY A 48 -8.86 9.59 -6.73
CA GLY A 48 -10.04 10.36 -7.11
C GLY A 48 -10.29 10.52 -8.61
N ARG A 49 -11.32 11.31 -8.92
CA ARG A 49 -11.65 11.78 -10.29
C ARG A 49 -10.46 12.43 -11.01
N PRO A 50 -9.61 13.26 -10.37
CA PRO A 50 -8.46 13.85 -11.03
C PRO A 50 -7.49 12.81 -11.58
N LEU A 51 -7.19 11.76 -10.80
CA LEU A 51 -6.37 10.66 -11.28
C LEU A 51 -7.08 9.88 -12.39
N ALA A 52 -8.32 9.47 -12.18
CA ALA A 52 -9.04 8.65 -13.15
C ALA A 52 -9.16 9.35 -14.52
N THR A 53 -9.33 10.68 -14.51
CA THR A 53 -9.33 11.50 -15.73
C THR A 53 -7.96 11.51 -16.41
N LYS A 54 -6.86 11.67 -15.65
CA LYS A 54 -5.49 11.58 -16.18
C LYS A 54 -5.19 10.22 -16.80
N LEU A 55 -5.78 9.15 -16.28
CA LEU A 55 -5.67 7.79 -16.81
C LEU A 55 -6.63 7.51 -18.00
N GLY A 56 -7.45 8.47 -18.40
CA GLY A 56 -8.33 8.35 -19.57
C GLY A 56 -9.64 7.60 -19.33
N TYR A 57 -10.06 7.41 -18.07
CA TYR A 57 -11.38 6.83 -17.80
C TYR A 57 -12.49 7.75 -18.30
N ALA A 58 -13.44 7.18 -19.04
CA ALA A 58 -14.59 7.93 -19.53
C ALA A 58 -15.46 8.45 -18.38
N ALA A 59 -15.98 9.67 -18.51
CA ALA A 59 -16.81 10.30 -17.47
C ALA A 59 -18.03 9.44 -17.09
N SER A 60 -18.64 8.75 -18.06
CA SER A 60 -19.77 7.83 -17.83
C SER A 60 -19.43 6.68 -16.87
N ILE A 61 -18.19 6.18 -16.91
CA ILE A 61 -17.70 5.15 -15.99
C ILE A 61 -17.50 5.73 -14.59
N LEU A 62 -17.06 6.98 -14.49
CA LEU A 62 -16.82 7.65 -13.21
C LEU A 62 -18.10 8.16 -12.54
N THR A 63 -19.22 8.24 -13.25
CA THR A 63 -20.52 8.66 -12.69
C THR A 63 -21.37 7.49 -12.19
N SER A 64 -21.00 6.25 -12.51
CA SER A 64 -21.78 5.07 -12.10
C SER A 64 -21.56 4.64 -10.64
N PRO A 65 -20.34 4.66 -10.08
CA PRO A 65 -20.10 4.29 -8.69
C PRO A 65 -20.42 5.43 -7.70
N PRO A 66 -20.58 5.12 -6.40
CA PRO A 66 -20.66 6.13 -5.34
C PRO A 66 -19.43 7.05 -5.32
N ASP A 67 -19.61 8.31 -4.93
CA ASP A 67 -18.51 9.28 -4.89
C ASP A 67 -17.36 8.86 -3.96
N SER A 68 -17.66 8.18 -2.85
CA SER A 68 -16.63 7.64 -1.94
C SER A 68 -15.76 6.57 -2.60
N ALA A 69 -16.34 5.73 -3.47
CA ALA A 69 -15.60 4.72 -4.22
C ALA A 69 -14.72 5.37 -5.30
N ILE A 70 -15.17 6.48 -5.87
CA ILE A 70 -14.35 7.24 -6.82
C ILE A 70 -13.25 8.01 -6.07
N ALA A 71 -13.53 8.61 -4.92
CA ALA A 71 -12.57 9.37 -4.12
C ALA A 71 -11.38 8.51 -3.69
N SER A 72 -11.62 7.24 -3.33
CA SER A 72 -10.57 6.28 -2.95
C SER A 72 -9.92 5.55 -4.13
N PHE A 73 -10.36 5.81 -5.38
CA PHE A 73 -9.76 5.19 -6.55
C PHE A 73 -8.29 5.61 -6.67
N ALA A 74 -7.40 4.62 -6.63
CA ALA A 74 -5.98 4.78 -6.87
C ALA A 74 -5.55 3.90 -8.06
N GLY A 75 -4.56 4.37 -8.81
CA GLY A 75 -3.94 3.62 -9.89
C GLY A 75 -2.88 2.69 -9.33
N VAL A 76 -2.75 1.51 -9.92
CA VAL A 76 -1.59 0.62 -9.67
C VAL A 76 -0.59 0.90 -10.79
N ASP A 77 0.59 1.38 -10.42
CA ASP A 77 1.67 1.51 -11.39
C ASP A 77 2.25 0.12 -11.69
N SER A 78 2.33 -0.23 -12.98
CA SER A 78 3.01 -1.42 -13.46
C SER A 78 4.23 -0.98 -14.26
N PRO A 79 5.40 -0.82 -13.60
CA PRO A 79 6.63 -0.42 -14.29
C PRO A 79 7.13 -1.49 -15.29
N LEU A 80 6.54 -2.68 -15.25
CA LEU A 80 6.76 -3.76 -16.20
C LEU A 80 5.64 -3.77 -17.23
N LYS A 81 5.99 -3.93 -18.52
CA LYS A 81 4.99 -4.19 -19.57
C LYS A 81 4.22 -5.45 -19.18
N ALA A 82 2.90 -5.37 -19.08
CA ALA A 82 2.07 -6.55 -18.89
C ALA A 82 2.38 -7.54 -20.01
N GLY A 83 3.02 -8.66 -19.68
CA GLY A 83 3.20 -9.78 -20.59
C GLY A 83 1.83 -10.37 -20.94
N HIS A 84 1.74 -11.04 -22.08
CA HIS A 84 0.51 -11.76 -22.45
C HIS A 84 0.17 -12.79 -21.37
N ILE A 85 -1.02 -12.67 -20.78
CA ILE A 85 -1.61 -13.73 -19.96
C ILE A 85 -2.13 -14.78 -20.93
N ARG A 86 -1.59 -16.00 -20.86
CA ARG A 86 -2.04 -17.17 -21.61
C ARG A 86 -2.80 -18.12 -20.69
#